data_AF-A0A433VMH9-F1
#
_entry.id   AF-A0A433VMH9-F1
#
_cell.length_a   1.000
_cell.length_b   1.000
_cell.length_c   1.000
_cell.angle_alpha   90.00
_cell.angle_beta   90.00
_cell.angle_gamma   90.00
#
_symmetry.space_group_name_H-M   'P 1'
#
loop_
_entity.id
_entity.type
_entity.pdbx_description
1 polymer ?
#
loop_
_entity_poly.entity_id
_entity_poly.type
_entity_poly.pdbx_seq_one_letter_code
_entity_poly.pdbx_strand_id
1 'polypeptide(L)'
;MNTLSRAKYSKPIDNLSFWFDPKLGERYYLKKDVPVSRISQCEYWDSMLEFKVYNELLNLFPQKAIERQHVINVLPAKPPFKKWTWDIDFKVNVGNTSFYIEAKGKWLVDNLAKEGFCKTLRILEMFHPDIFSNLYIIGSSYSGEWNIPGTTIKVQPLSKISEVLFWNKQKVTT
;
A
#
# COMPACT_ATOMS: atom_id res chain seq x y z
N MET A 1 24.24 30.54 10.32
CA MET A 1 23.23 29.69 10.98
C MET A 1 21.88 30.07 10.41
N ASN A 2 21.25 29.19 9.62
CA ASN A 2 19.94 29.47 9.02
C ASN A 2 18.84 28.76 9.82
N THR A 3 17.97 29.54 10.45
CA THR A 3 16.73 29.09 11.08
C THR A 3 15.64 28.94 10.02
N LEU A 4 15.16 27.71 9.81
CA LEU A 4 13.96 27.47 9.02
C LEU A 4 12.70 27.69 9.87
N SER A 5 11.86 28.58 9.35
CA SER A 5 10.54 28.99 9.85
C SER A 5 9.55 27.81 9.86
N ARG A 6 9.00 27.48 11.03
CA ARG A 6 7.85 26.57 11.18
C ARG A 6 6.57 27.29 10.75
N ALA A 7 6.00 26.89 9.62
CA ALA A 7 4.68 27.34 9.22
C ALA A 7 3.61 26.82 10.21
N LYS A 8 2.77 27.75 10.68
CA LYS A 8 1.66 27.56 11.61
C LYS A 8 0.51 26.77 10.97
N TYR A 9 0.16 25.62 11.56
CA TYR A 9 -1.19 25.07 11.46
C TYR A 9 -1.89 25.24 12.81
N SER A 10 -2.51 26.40 13.02
CA SER A 10 -3.37 26.68 14.16
C SER A 10 -4.83 26.57 13.74
N LYS A 11 -5.46 25.42 14.00
CA LYS A 11 -6.92 25.33 14.17
C LYS A 11 -7.21 24.64 15.52
N PRO A 12 -8.30 25.01 16.21
CA PRO A 12 -8.56 24.56 17.59
C PRO A 12 -8.80 23.05 17.67
N ILE A 13 -8.26 22.41 18.71
CA ILE A 13 -8.16 20.96 18.90
C ILE A 13 -9.28 20.45 19.84
N ASP A 14 -10.52 20.90 19.68
CA ASP A 14 -11.55 20.64 20.70
C ASP A 14 -12.55 19.53 20.33
N ASN A 15 -12.31 18.75 19.28
CA ASN A 15 -13.19 17.63 18.88
C ASN A 15 -12.46 16.47 18.17
N LEU A 16 -11.24 16.13 18.59
CA LEU A 16 -10.53 14.97 18.04
C LEU A 16 -11.03 13.67 18.71
N SER A 17 -11.62 12.78 17.93
CA SER A 17 -12.00 11.43 18.36
C SER A 17 -10.74 10.56 18.36
N PHE A 18 -10.39 9.99 19.52
CA PHE A 18 -9.17 9.20 19.67
C PHE A 18 -9.43 7.70 19.46
N TRP A 19 -8.47 7.00 18.86
CA TRP A 19 -8.42 5.54 18.91
C TRP A 19 -7.38 5.10 19.95
N PHE A 20 -7.73 4.11 20.77
CA PHE A 20 -6.85 3.57 21.82
C PHE A 20 -6.38 2.17 21.43
N ASP A 21 -5.06 1.95 21.42
CA ASP A 21 -4.49 0.61 21.26
C ASP A 21 -4.33 -0.04 22.64
N PRO A 22 -5.14 -1.04 23.00
CA PRO A 22 -5.06 -1.67 24.31
C PRO A 22 -3.81 -2.54 24.49
N LYS A 23 -3.10 -2.91 23.40
CA LYS A 23 -1.86 -3.70 23.50
C LYS A 23 -0.65 -2.83 23.80
N LEU A 24 -0.64 -1.60 23.31
CA LEU A 24 0.48 -0.66 23.46
C LEU A 24 0.22 0.39 24.55
N GLY A 25 -1.04 0.58 24.96
CA GLY A 25 -1.41 1.59 25.96
C GLY A 25 -1.39 3.02 25.43
N GLU A 26 -1.42 3.22 24.10
CA GLU A 26 -1.23 4.52 23.46
C GLU A 26 -2.52 5.05 22.80
N ARG A 27 -2.64 6.38 22.71
CA ARG A 27 -3.77 7.11 22.09
C ARG A 27 -3.34 7.74 20.77
N TYR A 28 -4.19 7.61 19.76
CA TYR A 28 -3.96 8.11 18.40
C TYR A 28 -5.07 9.09 18.00
N TYR A 29 -4.70 10.24 17.43
CA TYR A 29 -5.63 11.34 17.12
C TYR A 29 -6.51 11.06 15.88
N LEU A 30 -6.03 10.21 14.97
CA LEU A 30 -6.76 9.66 13.83
C LEU A 30 -6.50 8.16 13.74
N LYS A 31 -7.42 7.40 13.15
CA LYS A 31 -7.27 5.96 12.81
C LYS A 31 -6.05 5.68 11.89
N LYS A 32 -5.36 6.73 11.45
CA LYS A 32 -4.23 6.77 10.53
C LYS A 32 -2.89 7.10 11.20
N ASP A 33 -2.88 7.46 12.49
CA ASP A 33 -1.70 8.07 13.07
C ASP A 33 -0.68 7.05 13.54
N VAL A 34 0.56 7.32 13.15
CA VAL A 34 1.76 6.64 13.60
C VAL A 34 2.17 7.21 14.97
N PRO A 35 2.71 6.41 15.90
CA PRO A 35 3.16 6.92 17.20
C PRO A 35 4.09 8.12 17.03
N VAL A 36 3.93 9.14 17.86
CA VAL A 36 4.70 10.40 17.78
C VAL A 36 6.21 10.16 17.87
N SER A 37 6.63 9.14 18.63
CA SER A 37 8.02 8.69 18.73
C SER A 37 8.60 8.12 17.42
N ARG A 38 7.75 7.75 16.47
CA ARG A 38 8.12 7.25 15.13
C ARG A 38 7.88 8.29 14.03
N ILE A 39 7.28 9.44 14.33
CA ILE A 39 6.97 10.49 13.33
C ILE A 39 8.22 10.97 12.58
N SER A 40 9.39 11.06 13.22
CA SER A 40 10.63 11.46 12.54
C SER A 40 11.15 10.44 11.51
N GLN A 41 10.62 9.21 11.50
CA GLN A 41 10.88 8.19 10.48
C GLN A 41 9.68 7.97 9.53
N CYS A 42 8.54 8.64 9.80
CA CYS A 42 7.25 8.32 9.21
C CYS A 42 6.59 9.46 8.44
N GLU A 43 7.33 10.51 8.07
CA GLU A 43 6.84 11.65 7.27
C GLU A 43 6.33 11.28 5.84
N TYR A 44 6.27 9.99 5.46
CA TYR A 44 6.02 9.57 4.07
C TYR A 44 5.01 8.42 3.87
N TRP A 45 4.18 8.05 4.86
CA TRP A 45 3.24 6.92 4.70
C TRP A 45 1.80 7.39 4.57
N ASP A 46 1.08 6.95 3.54
CA ASP A 46 -0.33 7.33 3.33
C ASP A 46 -1.26 6.58 4.30
N SER A 47 -0.79 5.45 4.83
CA SER A 47 -1.51 4.69 5.86
C SER A 47 -0.62 3.88 6.81
N MET A 48 -1.14 3.61 8.01
CA MET A 48 -0.55 2.65 8.96
C MET A 48 -0.43 1.24 8.36
N LEU A 49 -1.32 0.87 7.44
CA LEU A 49 -1.25 -0.42 6.77
C LEU A 49 -0.03 -0.50 5.85
N GLU A 50 0.24 0.54 5.05
CA GLU A 50 1.46 0.61 4.24
C GLU A 50 2.71 0.54 5.10
N PHE A 51 2.76 1.30 6.21
CA PHE A 51 3.90 1.23 7.12
C PHE A 51 4.13 -0.19 7.65
N LYS A 52 3.06 -0.90 8.04
CA LYS A 52 3.16 -2.29 8.49
C LYS A 52 3.63 -3.21 7.37
N VAL A 53 3.06 -3.09 6.17
CA VAL A 53 3.50 -3.84 4.97
C VAL A 53 4.99 -3.61 4.72
N TYR A 54 5.46 -2.37 4.75
CA TYR A 54 6.87 -2.05 4.53
C TYR A 54 7.80 -2.72 5.55
N ASN A 55 7.44 -2.70 6.84
CA ASN A 55 8.23 -3.37 7.88
C ASN A 55 8.31 -4.88 7.64
N GLU A 56 7.20 -5.51 7.24
CA GLU A 56 7.21 -6.93 6.87
C GLU A 56 8.08 -7.19 5.64
N LEU A 57 8.05 -6.31 4.64
CA LEU A 57 8.93 -6.41 3.47
C LEU A 57 10.41 -6.30 3.87
N LEU A 58 10.77 -5.42 4.81
CA LEU A 58 12.15 -5.28 5.32
C LEU A 58 12.64 -6.53 6.05
N ASN A 59 11.75 -7.31 6.67
CA ASN A 59 12.10 -8.59 7.28
C ASN A 59 12.44 -9.67 6.23
N LEU A 60 11.91 -9.54 5.01
CA LEU A 60 11.99 -10.55 3.96
C LEU A 60 13.02 -10.21 2.87
N PHE A 61 13.24 -8.92 2.62
CA PHE A 61 14.06 -8.40 1.53
C PHE A 61 14.99 -7.30 2.02
N PRO A 62 16.20 -7.18 1.44
CA PRO A 62 17.08 -6.07 1.76
C PRO A 62 16.41 -4.75 1.32
N GLN A 63 16.58 -3.68 2.11
CA GLN A 63 15.94 -2.38 1.84
C GLN A 63 16.15 -1.88 0.39
N LYS A 64 17.34 -2.10 -0.19
CA LYS A 64 17.66 -1.71 -1.58
C LYS A 64 16.80 -2.39 -2.65
N ALA A 65 16.16 -3.51 -2.33
CA ALA A 65 15.26 -4.23 -3.23
C ALA A 65 13.85 -3.65 -3.22
N ILE A 66 13.51 -2.82 -2.24
CA ILE A 66 12.16 -2.31 -2.01
C ILE A 66 12.10 -0.85 -2.47
N GLU A 67 11.41 -0.63 -3.59
CA GLU A 67 11.03 0.67 -4.11
C GLU A 67 9.64 1.04 -3.57
N ARG A 68 9.48 2.28 -3.09
CA ARG A 68 8.22 2.80 -2.57
C ARG A 68 7.55 3.67 -3.63
N GLN A 69 6.22 3.68 -3.69
CA GLN A 69 5.42 4.56 -4.55
C GLN A 69 5.83 4.44 -6.03
N HIS A 70 5.77 3.20 -6.55
CA HIS A 70 6.17 2.89 -7.91
C HIS A 70 5.09 3.35 -8.91
N VAL A 71 5.39 4.40 -9.65
CA VAL A 71 4.48 5.00 -10.62
C VAL A 71 4.44 4.18 -11.91
N ILE A 72 3.24 3.74 -12.29
CA ILE A 72 2.97 3.05 -13.56
C ILE A 72 2.02 3.86 -14.45
N ASN A 73 2.24 3.79 -15.76
CA ASN A 73 1.34 4.37 -16.75
C ASN A 73 0.31 3.31 -17.17
N VAL A 74 -0.76 3.16 -16.38
CA VAL A 74 -1.82 2.15 -16.60
C VAL A 74 -2.45 2.27 -17.99
N LEU A 75 -2.70 3.49 -18.45
CA LEU A 75 -3.20 3.77 -19.81
C LEU A 75 -2.34 4.85 -20.47
N PRO A 76 -1.76 4.58 -21.66
CA PRO A 76 -1.01 5.60 -22.41
C PRO A 76 -1.94 6.73 -22.86
N ALA A 77 -1.41 7.95 -22.93
CA ALA A 77 -2.16 9.10 -23.41
C ALA A 77 -2.45 8.93 -24.91
N LYS A 78 -3.72 8.73 -25.28
CA LYS A 78 -4.16 8.70 -26.67
C LYS A 78 -5.54 9.34 -26.77
N PRO A 79 -5.74 10.39 -27.59
CA PRO A 79 -7.05 11.01 -27.76
C PRO A 79 -8.14 9.98 -28.12
N PRO A 80 -9.33 10.03 -27.50
CA PRO A 80 -9.79 11.03 -26.51
C PRO A 80 -9.44 10.70 -25.04
N PHE A 81 -8.69 9.62 -24.79
CA PHE A 81 -8.38 9.14 -23.45
C PHE A 81 -7.21 9.90 -22.81
N LYS A 82 -7.45 10.40 -21.59
CA LYS A 82 -6.39 11.00 -20.76
C LYS A 82 -5.42 9.92 -20.28
N LYS A 83 -4.16 10.34 -20.07
CA LYS A 83 -3.16 9.52 -19.37
C LYS A 83 -3.73 9.07 -18.02
N TRP A 84 -3.66 7.77 -17.73
CA TRP A 84 -4.01 7.23 -16.42
C TRP A 84 -2.74 6.68 -15.79
N THR A 85 -2.33 7.27 -14.66
CA THR A 85 -1.23 6.77 -13.84
C THR A 85 -1.77 6.13 -12.57
N TRP A 86 -1.02 5.20 -12.03
CA TRP A 86 -1.27 4.62 -10.71
C TRP A 86 0.05 4.49 -9.98
N ASP A 87 0.08 4.96 -8.75
CA ASP A 87 1.22 4.85 -7.86
C ASP A 87 0.97 3.61 -7.00
N ILE A 88 1.70 2.53 -7.31
CA ILE A 88 1.64 1.29 -6.55
C ILE A 88 2.46 1.48 -5.27
N ASP A 89 1.93 1.09 -4.12
CA ASP A 89 2.55 1.39 -2.82
C ASP A 89 4.00 0.87 -2.72
N PHE A 90 4.26 -0.33 -3.25
CA PHE A 90 5.60 -0.93 -3.28
C PHE A 90 5.89 -1.74 -4.54
N LYS A 91 7.15 -1.71 -4.96
CA LYS A 91 7.75 -2.65 -5.91
C LYS A 91 8.97 -3.32 -5.26
N VAL A 92 9.07 -4.64 -5.36
CA VAL A 92 10.17 -5.42 -4.79
C VAL A 92 10.89 -6.17 -5.90
N ASN A 93 12.18 -5.90 -6.07
CA ASN A 93 13.03 -6.52 -7.09
C ASN A 93 13.82 -7.70 -6.53
N VAL A 94 13.63 -8.90 -7.09
CA VAL A 94 14.35 -10.12 -6.71
C VAL A 94 14.92 -10.78 -7.96
N GLY A 95 16.22 -10.62 -8.19
CA GLY A 95 16.85 -11.05 -9.44
C GLY A 95 16.25 -10.28 -10.62
N ASN A 96 15.73 -11.01 -11.60
CA ASN A 96 15.07 -10.44 -12.78
C ASN A 96 13.54 -10.31 -12.64
N THR A 97 12.99 -10.63 -11.47
CA THR A 97 11.55 -10.59 -11.20
C THR A 97 11.19 -9.40 -10.31
N SER A 98 10.09 -8.74 -10.64
CA SER A 98 9.50 -7.66 -9.83
C SER A 98 8.17 -8.12 -9.26
N PHE A 99 7.99 -7.93 -7.96
CA PHE A 99 6.69 -8.09 -7.29
C PHE A 99 6.13 -6.71 -6.99
N TYR A 100 4.82 -6.54 -7.16
CA TYR A 100 4.12 -5.29 -6.93
C TYR A 100 3.18 -5.51 -5.74
N ILE A 101 3.21 -4.62 -4.76
CA ILE A 101 2.40 -4.76 -3.54
C ILE A 101 1.61 -3.49 -3.32
N GLU A 102 0.28 -3.64 -3.25
CA GLU A 102 -0.64 -2.58 -2.90
C GLU A 102 -1.26 -2.85 -1.53
N ALA A 103 -1.13 -1.92 -0.60
CA ALA A 103 -1.77 -1.95 0.70
C ALA A 103 -3.16 -1.29 0.61
N LYS A 104 -4.23 -2.06 0.85
CA LYS A 104 -5.60 -1.53 0.80
C LYS A 104 -6.45 -1.91 2.01
N GLY A 105 -7.10 -0.90 2.57
CA GLY A 105 -8.09 -1.11 3.64
C GLY A 105 -9.40 -1.69 3.10
N LYS A 106 -10.14 -2.38 3.98
CA LYS A 106 -11.45 -2.98 3.64
C LYS A 106 -12.48 -1.98 3.12
N TRP A 107 -12.37 -0.70 3.46
CA TRP A 107 -13.25 0.37 2.98
C TRP A 107 -13.32 0.47 1.45
N LEU A 108 -12.30 -0.03 0.74
CA LEU A 108 -12.25 -0.11 -0.71
C LEU A 108 -13.25 -1.14 -1.28
N VAL A 109 -13.76 -2.07 -0.46
CA VAL A 109 -14.77 -3.08 -0.85
C VAL A 109 -16.19 -2.53 -0.71
N ASP A 110 -16.38 -1.50 0.10
CA ASP A 110 -17.70 -1.10 0.61
C ASP A 110 -18.25 0.18 -0.05
N ASN A 111 -17.52 0.88 -0.93
CA ASN A 111 -17.94 2.17 -1.50
C ASN A 111 -17.58 2.36 -3.00
N LEU A 112 -18.11 3.43 -3.62
CA LEU A 112 -17.83 3.88 -5.01
C LEU A 112 -16.33 3.90 -5.41
N ALA A 113 -15.40 4.06 -4.45
CA ALA A 113 -13.96 3.93 -4.69
C ALA A 113 -13.55 2.53 -5.20
N LYS A 114 -14.37 1.50 -4.93
CA LYS A 114 -14.27 0.15 -5.46
C LYS A 114 -14.32 0.11 -6.98
N GLU A 115 -15.21 0.89 -7.59
CA GLU A 115 -15.40 0.85 -9.04
C GLU A 115 -14.18 1.42 -9.77
N GLY A 116 -13.65 2.54 -9.26
CA GLY A 116 -12.41 3.13 -9.77
C GLY A 116 -11.25 2.15 -9.68
N PHE A 117 -11.06 1.55 -8.51
CA PHE A 117 -9.97 0.59 -8.29
C PHE A 117 -10.12 -0.70 -9.12
N CYS A 118 -11.31 -1.32 -9.13
CA CYS A 118 -11.56 -2.49 -9.97
C CYS A 118 -11.36 -2.18 -11.46
N LYS A 119 -11.76 -0.99 -11.91
CA LYS A 119 -11.51 -0.54 -13.28
C LYS A 119 -10.01 -0.40 -13.56
N THR A 120 -9.25 0.21 -12.64
CA THR A 120 -7.78 0.29 -12.75
C THR A 120 -7.16 -1.10 -12.88
N LEU A 121 -7.59 -2.07 -12.07
CA LEU A 121 -7.10 -3.44 -12.14
C LEU A 121 -7.41 -4.13 -13.47
N ARG A 122 -8.62 -3.96 -14.01
CA ARG A 122 -8.98 -4.51 -15.33
C ARG A 122 -8.18 -3.87 -16.47
N ILE A 123 -7.93 -2.56 -16.39
CA ILE A 123 -7.08 -1.88 -17.37
C ILE A 123 -5.64 -2.37 -17.21
N LEU A 124 -5.15 -2.56 -15.98
CA LEU A 124 -3.82 -3.11 -15.74
C LEU A 124 -3.69 -4.54 -16.31
N GLU A 125 -4.66 -5.41 -16.09
CA GLU A 125 -4.68 -6.77 -16.65
C GLU A 125 -4.57 -6.77 -18.18
N MET A 126 -5.24 -5.81 -18.83
CA MET A 126 -5.27 -5.70 -20.29
C MET A 126 -3.98 -5.12 -20.88
N PHE A 127 -3.36 -4.12 -20.24
CA PHE A 127 -2.22 -3.39 -20.81
C PHE A 127 -0.87 -3.77 -20.21
N HIS A 128 -0.84 -4.31 -18.99
CA HIS A 128 0.37 -4.69 -18.24
C HIS A 128 0.16 -6.04 -17.53
N PRO A 129 -0.09 -7.14 -18.28
CA PRO A 129 -0.41 -8.44 -17.70
C PRO A 129 0.73 -9.02 -16.83
N ASP A 130 1.97 -8.65 -17.11
CA ASP A 130 3.16 -8.98 -16.32
C ASP A 130 3.16 -8.31 -14.93
N ILE A 131 2.76 -7.03 -14.86
CA ILE A 131 2.58 -6.33 -13.59
C ILE A 131 1.38 -6.93 -12.84
N PHE A 132 0.27 -7.13 -13.54
CA PHE A 132 -0.96 -7.66 -12.95
C PHE A 132 -0.77 -9.06 -12.35
N SER A 133 -0.08 -9.95 -13.05
CA SER A 133 0.21 -11.31 -12.56
C SER A 133 1.15 -11.36 -11.35
N ASN A 134 1.97 -10.32 -11.16
CA ASN A 134 2.87 -10.17 -10.02
C ASN A 134 2.38 -9.14 -8.98
N LEU A 135 1.11 -8.70 -9.09
CA LEU A 135 0.50 -7.76 -8.17
C LEU A 135 -0.18 -8.49 -7.01
N TYR A 136 0.21 -8.13 -5.79
CA TYR A 136 -0.36 -8.61 -4.54
C TYR A 136 -1.05 -7.47 -3.82
N ILE A 137 -2.29 -7.70 -3.40
CA ILE A 137 -3.04 -6.71 -2.64
C ILE A 137 -3.10 -7.19 -1.21
N ILE A 138 -2.56 -6.38 -0.29
CA ILE A 138 -2.46 -6.70 1.13
C ILE A 138 -3.49 -5.89 1.92
N GLY A 139 -4.37 -6.61 2.60
CA GLY A 139 -5.41 -6.06 3.46
C GLY A 139 -5.04 -6.07 4.93
N SER A 140 -5.75 -5.26 5.72
CA SER A 140 -5.68 -5.33 7.19
C SER A 140 -6.13 -6.71 7.70
N SER A 141 -5.48 -7.20 8.75
CA SER A 141 -5.61 -8.57 9.30
C SER A 141 -7.04 -9.04 9.62
N TYR A 142 -7.97 -8.12 9.85
CA TYR A 142 -9.34 -8.43 10.32
C TYR A 142 -10.30 -8.92 9.23
N SER A 143 -9.90 -8.91 7.95
CA SER A 143 -10.83 -9.23 6.84
C SER A 143 -10.72 -10.65 6.30
N GLY A 144 -9.71 -11.44 6.72
CA GLY A 144 -9.38 -12.69 6.04
C GLY A 144 -9.00 -12.46 4.56
N GLU A 145 -8.90 -13.55 3.81
CA GLU A 145 -8.76 -13.49 2.35
C GLU A 145 -10.10 -13.18 1.69
N TRP A 146 -10.09 -12.31 0.68
CA TRP A 146 -11.29 -12.01 -0.11
C TRP A 146 -10.94 -11.67 -1.57
N ASN A 147 -11.91 -11.81 -2.48
CA ASN A 147 -11.69 -11.63 -3.93
C ASN A 147 -12.13 -10.24 -4.40
N ILE A 148 -11.35 -9.60 -5.26
CA ILE A 148 -11.76 -8.36 -5.91
C ILE A 148 -12.73 -8.69 -7.06
N PRO A 149 -13.97 -8.16 -7.04
CA PRO A 149 -14.99 -8.54 -8.03
C PRO A 149 -14.57 -8.29 -9.48
N GLY A 150 -14.69 -9.33 -10.31
CA GLY A 150 -14.35 -9.29 -11.73
C GLY A 150 -12.85 -9.16 -11.99
N THR A 151 -12.03 -9.71 -11.10
CA THR A 151 -10.60 -9.97 -11.29
C THR A 151 -10.26 -11.33 -10.67
N THR A 152 -9.10 -11.88 -11.02
CA THR A 152 -8.55 -13.09 -10.36
C THR A 152 -7.76 -12.77 -9.08
N ILE A 153 -7.57 -11.48 -8.75
CA ILE A 153 -6.77 -11.06 -7.61
C ILE A 153 -7.51 -11.32 -6.29
N LYS A 154 -6.78 -11.96 -5.38
CA LYS A 154 -7.18 -12.13 -3.99
C LYS A 154 -6.44 -11.13 -3.13
N VAL A 155 -7.17 -10.49 -2.23
CA VAL A 155 -6.58 -9.69 -1.17
C VAL A 155 -6.18 -10.60 -0.05
N GLN A 156 -4.91 -10.55 0.30
CA GLN A 156 -4.29 -11.37 1.32
C GLN A 156 -4.18 -10.57 2.61
N PRO A 157 -4.44 -11.16 3.79
CA PRO A 157 -4.22 -10.47 5.05
C PRO A 157 -2.72 -10.22 5.25
N LEU A 158 -2.36 -9.11 5.89
CA LEU A 158 -0.97 -8.78 6.23
C LEU A 158 -0.21 -9.95 6.87
N SER A 159 -0.85 -10.75 7.72
CA SER A 159 -0.24 -11.91 8.38
C SER A 159 0.27 -13.00 7.42
N LYS A 160 -0.17 -12.99 6.15
CA LYS A 160 0.23 -13.96 5.13
C LYS A 160 1.25 -13.41 4.13
N ILE A 161 1.72 -12.17 4.29
CA ILE A 161 2.63 -11.53 3.33
C ILE A 161 3.91 -12.35 3.12
N SER A 162 4.46 -12.94 4.19
CA SER A 162 5.64 -13.79 4.14
C SER A 162 5.39 -15.05 3.34
N GLU A 163 4.29 -15.77 3.59
CA GLU A 163 3.91 -16.97 2.83
C GLU A 163 3.75 -16.64 1.34
N VAL A 164 2.99 -15.59 1.03
CA VAL A 164 2.69 -15.19 -0.35
C VAL A 164 3.95 -14.83 -1.12
N LEU A 165 4.88 -14.07 -0.52
CA LEU A 165 6.09 -13.62 -1.19
C LEU A 165 7.23 -14.66 -1.15
N PHE A 166 7.27 -15.53 -0.14
CA PHE A 166 8.29 -16.57 -0.01
C PHE A 166 8.11 -17.69 -1.05
N TRP A 167 6.88 -18.17 -1.26
CA TRP A 167 6.61 -19.21 -2.26
C TRP A 167 6.95 -18.76 -3.68
N ASN A 168 6.75 -17.47 -3.97
CA ASN A 168 7.06 -16.93 -5.29
C ASN A 168 8.55 -16.61 -5.45
N LYS A 169 9.29 -16.34 -4.36
CA LYS A 169 10.76 -16.28 -4.39
C LYS A 169 11.38 -17.61 -4.83
N GLN A 170 10.85 -18.75 -4.39
CA GLN A 170 11.39 -20.06 -4.75
C GLN A 170 11.23 -20.40 -6.24
N LYS A 171 10.09 -20.03 -6.84
CA LYS A 171 9.82 -20.24 -8.27
C LYS A 171 10.78 -19.49 -9.20
N VAL A 172 11.38 -18.40 -8.71
CA VAL A 172 12.33 -17.57 -9.48
C VAL A 172 13.76 -18.12 -9.37
N THR A 173 14.05 -18.94 -8.35
CA THR A 173 15.38 -19.50 -8.10
C THR A 173 15.60 -20.90 -8.67
N THR A 174 14.56 -21.52 -9.23
CA THR A 174 14.59 -22.82 -9.95
C THR A 174 14.55 -22.60 -11.45
#